data_AF-A0A9E6BEA6-F1
#
_entry.id   AF-A0A9E6BEA6-F1
#
_cell.length_a   1.000
_cell.length_b   1.000
_cell.length_c   1.000
_cell.angle_alpha   90.00
_cell.angle_beta   90.00
_cell.angle_gamma   90.00
#
_symmetry.space_group_name_H-M   'P 1'
#
loop_
_entity.id
_entity.type
_entity.pdbx_description
1 polymer ?
#
loop_
_entity_poly.entity_id
_entity_poly.type
_entity_poly.pdbx_seq_one_letter_code
_entity_poly.pdbx_strand_id
1 'polypeptide(L)'
;MKRKSGFNGVTMSFMVPYLEEIIKMFGRNIVYFTGDGGLHLKDIRPVKKLRNAKELVDYTLASYQVSPLKNVTALTSVSERDIISEIERHLLEYPETDLRQKYVHFVLSERCFKWLYEGEDRNRTYFWSTAPFHATQLFHYALNCPDQQKNLFRLYHQFLLLLSSDASAVRHAKWDAPIGTVKAKLAVKKVIARKKYKCLAKIYRLRLKKKNKKNIYTPEAIIIRCLEEQAAGCAIIKTLFNCDYLYRNMPEFNRVEIENLFTLTSAIELFECGGSSLEKHVNDIFI
;
A
#
# COMPACT_ATOMS: atom_id res chain seq x y z
N MET A 1 -1.40 -9.68 -13.97
CA MET A 1 -1.04 -8.29 -14.34
C MET A 1 -1.88 -7.73 -15.49
N LYS A 2 -2.10 -8.47 -16.60
CA LYS A 2 -2.83 -7.95 -17.78
C LYS A 2 -4.19 -7.28 -17.49
N ARG A 3 -5.01 -7.86 -16.61
CA ARG A 3 -6.36 -7.33 -16.32
C ARG A 3 -6.41 -5.93 -15.71
N LYS A 4 -5.28 -5.42 -15.21
CA LYS A 4 -5.18 -4.08 -14.61
C LYS A 4 -3.94 -3.31 -15.09
N SER A 5 -3.30 -3.72 -16.18
CA SER A 5 -2.26 -2.90 -16.82
C SER A 5 -1.12 -2.43 -15.89
N GLY A 6 -0.82 -3.18 -14.82
CA GLY A 6 0.18 -2.80 -13.81
C GLY A 6 -0.32 -1.89 -12.67
N PHE A 7 -1.57 -1.40 -12.69
CA PHE A 7 -2.13 -0.56 -11.62
C PHE A 7 -2.39 -1.32 -10.30
N ASN A 8 -2.51 -2.65 -10.36
CA ASN A 8 -2.49 -3.51 -9.18
C ASN A 8 -1.22 -4.37 -9.20
N GLY A 9 -0.30 -4.10 -8.28
CA GLY A 9 1.02 -4.76 -8.23
C GLY A 9 0.96 -6.25 -7.94
N VAL A 10 2.00 -6.98 -8.33
CA VAL A 10 2.11 -8.43 -8.06
C VAL A 10 2.13 -8.78 -6.57
N THR A 11 2.47 -7.80 -5.72
CA THR A 11 2.31 -7.85 -4.26
C THR A 11 0.90 -8.27 -3.83
N MET A 12 -0.11 -8.01 -4.68
CA MET A 12 -1.53 -8.30 -4.44
C MET A 12 -2.02 -9.56 -5.16
N SER A 13 -1.14 -10.32 -5.80
CA SER A 13 -1.47 -11.56 -6.54
C SER A 13 -2.12 -12.64 -5.65
N PHE A 14 -1.78 -12.68 -4.36
CA PHE A 14 -2.36 -13.63 -3.39
C PHE A 14 -3.89 -13.53 -3.29
N MET A 15 -4.49 -12.40 -3.68
CA MET A 15 -5.94 -12.22 -3.69
C MET A 15 -6.63 -13.00 -4.81
N VAL A 16 -5.93 -13.39 -5.88
CA VAL A 16 -6.55 -14.08 -7.02
C VAL A 16 -7.13 -15.43 -6.60
N PRO A 17 -6.38 -16.36 -5.97
CA PRO A 17 -6.96 -17.59 -5.44
C PRO A 17 -8.12 -17.36 -4.48
N TYR A 18 -8.05 -16.34 -3.62
CA TYR A 18 -9.14 -16.00 -2.69
C TYR A 18 -10.44 -15.64 -3.44
N LEU A 19 -10.36 -14.82 -4.49
CA LEU A 19 -11.52 -14.44 -5.30
C LEU A 19 -12.06 -15.63 -6.11
N GLU A 20 -11.18 -16.52 -6.57
CA GLU A 20 -11.57 -17.75 -7.26
C GLU A 20 -12.32 -18.72 -6.33
N GLU A 21 -11.87 -18.86 -5.08
CA GLU A 21 -12.59 -19.66 -4.07
C GLU A 21 -13.99 -19.09 -3.77
N ILE A 22 -14.14 -17.76 -3.70
CA ILE A 22 -15.48 -17.15 -3.56
C ILE A 22 -16.38 -17.52 -4.75
N ILE A 23 -15.86 -17.46 -5.99
CA ILE A 23 -16.62 -17.87 -7.17
C ILE A 23 -17.02 -19.35 -7.08
N LYS A 24 -16.12 -20.23 -6.63
CA LYS A 24 -16.45 -21.66 -6.46
C LYS A 24 -17.56 -21.88 -5.44
N MET A 25 -17.56 -21.12 -4.35
CA MET A 25 -18.53 -21.27 -3.27
C MET A 25 -19.90 -20.65 -3.57
N PHE A 26 -19.93 -19.49 -4.21
CA PHE A 26 -21.15 -18.68 -4.32
C PHE A 26 -21.53 -18.32 -5.77
N GLY A 27 -20.71 -18.70 -6.74
CA GLY A 27 -20.87 -18.30 -8.14
C GLY A 27 -20.43 -16.85 -8.41
N ARG A 28 -20.62 -16.40 -9.65
CA ARG A 28 -20.27 -15.03 -10.08
C ARG A 28 -21.36 -14.01 -9.84
N ASN A 29 -22.62 -14.44 -9.71
CA ASN A 29 -23.77 -13.54 -9.57
C ASN A 29 -24.00 -13.18 -8.10
N ILE A 30 -23.00 -12.58 -7.48
CA ILE A 30 -23.04 -12.11 -6.08
C ILE A 30 -22.70 -10.64 -5.99
N VAL A 31 -23.14 -10.01 -4.90
CA VAL A 31 -22.65 -8.71 -4.47
C VAL A 31 -21.72 -8.92 -3.28
N TYR A 32 -20.44 -8.63 -3.47
CA TYR A 32 -19.42 -8.72 -2.44
C TYR A 32 -19.28 -7.37 -1.74
N PHE A 33 -19.66 -7.31 -0.47
CA PHE A 33 -19.53 -6.11 0.36
C PHE A 33 -18.16 -6.06 1.03
N THR A 34 -17.35 -5.05 0.70
CA THR A 34 -16.01 -4.90 1.25
C THR A 34 -15.96 -3.86 2.35
N GLY A 35 -14.96 -4.00 3.21
CA GLY A 35 -14.63 -3.02 4.24
C GLY A 35 -13.73 -1.88 3.75
N ASP A 36 -13.48 -1.78 2.44
CA ASP A 36 -12.67 -0.68 1.91
C ASP A 36 -13.36 0.66 2.18
N GLY A 37 -12.56 1.73 2.27
CA GLY A 37 -13.06 3.05 2.62
C GLY A 37 -13.29 3.28 4.10
N GLY A 38 -13.44 2.25 4.95
CA GLY A 38 -13.65 2.39 6.40
C GLY A 38 -12.50 3.06 7.18
N LEU A 39 -11.49 3.57 6.47
CA LEU A 39 -10.40 4.37 6.98
C LEU A 39 -10.86 5.71 7.59
N HIS A 40 -11.87 6.38 7.01
CA HIS A 40 -12.34 7.70 7.49
C HIS A 40 -13.11 7.64 8.82
N LEU A 41 -13.48 6.43 9.29
CA LEU A 41 -14.04 6.20 10.63
C LEU A 41 -12.96 6.15 11.74
N LYS A 42 -11.69 6.32 11.37
CA LYS A 42 -10.53 6.26 12.24
C LYS A 42 -9.81 7.61 12.21
N ASP A 43 -9.14 7.98 13.31
CA ASP A 43 -8.25 9.13 13.30
C ASP A 43 -6.99 8.76 12.49
N ILE A 44 -6.90 9.31 11.29
CA ILE A 44 -5.80 9.08 10.36
C ILE A 44 -4.77 10.21 10.33
N ARG A 45 -4.92 11.20 11.22
CA ARG A 45 -3.95 12.30 11.29
C ARG A 45 -2.57 11.77 11.76
N PRO A 46 -1.50 12.50 11.42
CA PRO A 46 -0.19 12.24 11.99
C PRO A 46 -0.24 12.25 13.52
N VAL A 47 0.35 11.21 14.13
CA VAL A 47 0.43 11.10 15.60
C VAL A 47 1.27 12.21 16.26
N LYS A 48 2.08 12.92 15.46
CA LYS A 48 2.89 14.07 15.87
C LYS A 48 2.25 15.34 15.32
N LYS A 49 2.41 16.43 16.07
CA LYS A 49 2.20 17.76 15.50
C LYS A 49 3.28 17.99 14.45
N LEU A 50 2.88 18.39 13.26
CA LEU A 50 3.78 18.78 12.18
C LEU A 50 3.98 20.29 12.26
N ARG A 51 5.22 20.74 12.23
CA ARG A 51 5.59 22.16 12.43
C ARG A 51 5.88 22.90 11.14
N ASN A 52 6.24 22.19 10.08
CA ASN A 52 6.62 22.76 8.78
C ASN A 52 6.42 21.72 7.66
N ALA A 53 6.54 22.19 6.42
CA ALA A 53 6.38 21.37 5.22
C ALA A 53 7.35 20.18 5.18
N LYS A 54 8.61 20.39 5.59
CA LYS A 54 9.60 19.31 5.69
C LYS A 54 9.13 18.16 6.59
N GLU A 55 8.57 18.47 7.77
CA GLU A 55 8.05 17.44 8.68
C GLU A 55 6.85 16.70 8.09
N LEU A 56 6.03 17.36 7.27
CA LEU A 56 4.94 16.74 6.54
C LEU A 56 5.48 15.75 5.48
N VAL A 57 6.44 16.17 4.66
CA VAL A 57 7.09 15.30 3.66
C VAL A 57 7.77 14.09 4.32
N ASP A 58 8.58 14.33 5.36
CA ASP A 58 9.26 13.27 6.13
C ASP A 58 8.24 12.26 6.70
N TYR A 59 7.09 12.74 7.18
CA TYR A 59 6.04 11.88 7.73
C TYR A 59 5.35 11.05 6.64
N THR A 60 5.08 11.64 5.48
CA THR A 60 4.48 10.98 4.31
C THR A 60 5.41 9.89 3.78
N LEU A 61 6.68 10.20 3.53
CA LEU A 61 7.70 9.24 3.11
C LEU A 61 7.85 8.10 4.13
N ALA A 62 8.00 8.43 5.41
CA ALA A 62 8.13 7.41 6.45
C ALA A 62 6.89 6.50 6.59
N SER A 63 5.72 6.94 6.11
CA SER A 63 4.48 6.18 6.18
C SER A 63 4.24 5.31 4.94
N TYR A 64 4.71 5.74 3.76
CA TYR A 64 4.32 5.16 2.48
C TYR A 64 5.45 4.84 1.50
N GLN A 65 6.70 5.21 1.78
CA GLN A 65 7.80 4.82 0.90
C GLN A 65 7.90 3.28 0.84
N VAL A 66 8.01 2.75 -0.37
CA VAL A 66 8.23 1.32 -0.60
C VAL A 66 9.72 1.04 -0.77
N SER A 67 10.40 1.88 -1.55
CA SER A 67 11.84 1.83 -1.77
C SER A 67 12.52 3.04 -1.11
N PRO A 68 13.73 2.89 -0.54
CA PRO A 68 14.53 4.04 -0.10
C PRO A 68 14.81 5.00 -1.26
N LEU A 69 14.81 6.31 -1.00
CA LEU A 69 15.10 7.32 -2.03
C LEU A 69 16.43 7.07 -2.74
N LYS A 70 17.48 6.64 -2.02
CA LYS A 70 18.77 6.25 -2.61
C LYS A 70 18.62 5.20 -3.73
N ASN A 71 17.74 4.21 -3.55
CA ASN A 71 17.55 3.16 -4.55
C ASN A 71 16.76 3.74 -5.73
N VAL A 72 15.72 4.54 -5.47
CA VAL A 72 14.92 5.19 -6.51
C VAL A 72 15.80 6.09 -7.38
N THR A 73 16.64 6.93 -6.77
CA THR A 73 17.51 7.87 -7.49
C THR A 73 18.56 7.14 -8.33
N ALA A 74 19.15 6.08 -7.79
CA ALA A 74 20.11 5.26 -8.52
C ALA A 74 19.47 4.49 -9.68
N LEU A 75 18.19 4.12 -9.56
CA LEU A 75 17.43 3.43 -10.60
C LEU A 75 16.94 4.38 -11.70
N THR A 76 16.31 5.52 -11.36
CA THR A 76 15.59 6.34 -12.34
C THR A 76 16.36 7.58 -12.81
N SER A 77 17.55 7.82 -12.26
CA SER A 77 18.34 9.06 -12.47
C SER A 77 17.62 10.35 -12.03
N VAL A 78 16.46 10.26 -11.38
CA VAL A 78 15.78 11.42 -10.78
C VAL A 78 16.45 11.75 -9.46
N SER A 79 16.76 13.03 -9.22
CA SER A 79 17.45 13.43 -8.00
C SER A 79 16.55 13.34 -6.76
N GLU A 80 17.16 13.06 -5.59
CA GLU A 80 16.42 13.03 -4.32
C GLU A 80 15.75 14.37 -4.03
N ARG A 81 16.43 15.46 -4.40
CA ARG A 81 15.94 16.82 -4.24
C ARG A 81 14.66 17.04 -5.05
N ASP A 82 14.65 16.64 -6.32
CA ASP A 82 13.48 16.86 -7.19
C ASP A 82 12.27 16.06 -6.69
N ILE A 83 12.48 14.81 -6.25
CA ILE A 83 11.43 13.98 -5.65
C ILE A 83 10.85 14.66 -4.40
N ILE A 84 11.72 15.11 -3.49
CA ILE A 84 11.29 15.75 -2.23
C ILE A 84 10.56 17.07 -2.52
N SER A 85 11.10 17.91 -3.41
CA SER A 85 10.51 19.20 -3.77
C SER A 85 9.15 19.04 -4.44
N GLU A 86 8.99 18.05 -5.32
CA GLU A 86 7.70 17.77 -5.96
C GLU A 86 6.66 17.27 -4.96
N ILE A 87 7.03 16.36 -4.04
CA ILE A 87 6.15 15.93 -2.96
C ILE A 87 5.76 17.11 -2.07
N GLU A 88 6.72 17.97 -1.71
CA GLU A 88 6.45 19.16 -0.90
C GLU A 88 5.46 20.10 -1.59
N ARG A 89 5.70 20.43 -2.86
CA ARG A 89 4.83 21.27 -3.68
C ARG A 89 3.41 20.71 -3.72
N HIS A 90 3.25 19.44 -4.11
CA HIS A 90 1.95 18.78 -4.20
C HIS A 90 1.21 18.76 -2.85
N LEU A 91 1.90 18.46 -1.75
CA LEU A 91 1.28 18.44 -0.42
C LEU A 91 0.86 19.84 0.04
N LEU A 92 1.56 20.90 -0.36
CA LEU A 92 1.24 22.27 0.04
C LEU A 92 0.09 22.88 -0.75
N GLU A 93 -0.22 22.39 -1.95
CA GLU A 93 -1.33 22.85 -2.80
C GLU A 93 -2.73 22.57 -2.22
N TYR A 94 -2.86 21.62 -1.28
CA TYR A 94 -4.16 21.34 -0.65
C TYR A 94 -4.72 22.56 0.10
N PRO A 95 -6.06 22.74 0.17
CA PRO A 95 -6.65 23.96 0.71
C PRO A 95 -6.51 24.12 2.24
N GLU A 96 -6.22 23.05 2.99
CA GLU A 96 -6.19 23.12 4.45
C GLU A 96 -4.97 23.88 4.98
N THR A 97 -5.13 24.63 6.06
CA THR A 97 -4.04 25.35 6.72
C THR A 97 -3.29 24.49 7.75
N ASP A 98 -3.97 23.55 8.43
CA ASP A 98 -3.31 22.57 9.32
C ASP A 98 -2.60 21.51 8.47
N LEU A 99 -1.26 21.43 8.59
CA LEU A 99 -0.43 20.43 7.92
C LEU A 99 -0.86 18.98 8.18
N ARG A 100 -1.46 18.69 9.35
CA ARG A 100 -2.01 17.36 9.63
C ARG A 100 -3.24 17.07 8.80
N GLN A 101 -4.04 18.08 8.48
CA GLN A 101 -5.21 17.93 7.62
C GLN A 101 -4.80 17.83 6.15
N LYS A 102 -3.75 18.56 5.71
CA LYS A 102 -3.13 18.31 4.39
C LYS A 102 -2.66 16.85 4.24
N TYR A 103 -2.10 16.25 5.30
CA TYR A 103 -1.78 14.81 5.30
C TYR A 103 -3.04 13.93 5.18
N VAL A 104 -4.12 14.25 5.89
CA VAL A 104 -5.40 13.53 5.78
C VAL A 104 -5.93 13.61 4.36
N HIS A 105 -5.88 14.79 3.75
CA HIS A 105 -6.23 15.02 2.35
C HIS A 105 -5.41 14.10 1.43
N PHE A 106 -4.08 14.12 1.54
CA PHE A 106 -3.21 13.19 0.79
C PHE A 106 -3.64 11.73 0.94
N VAL A 107 -3.91 11.29 2.17
CA VAL A 107 -4.31 9.89 2.41
C VAL A 107 -5.61 9.52 1.71
N LEU A 108 -6.60 10.42 1.72
CA LEU A 108 -7.92 10.17 1.16
C LEU A 108 -7.96 10.37 -0.35
N SER A 109 -7.33 11.43 -0.87
CA SER A 109 -7.39 11.80 -2.29
C SER A 109 -6.33 11.10 -3.14
N GLU A 110 -5.15 10.85 -2.59
CA GLU A 110 -4.05 10.25 -3.35
C GLU A 110 -3.97 8.75 -3.06
N ARG A 111 -3.74 8.39 -1.81
CA ARG A 111 -3.47 6.99 -1.47
C ARG A 111 -4.70 6.11 -1.67
N CYS A 112 -5.89 6.53 -1.24
CA CYS A 112 -7.08 5.72 -1.43
C CYS A 112 -7.40 5.55 -2.92
N PHE A 113 -7.49 6.65 -3.67
CA PHE A 113 -7.81 6.59 -5.10
C PHE A 113 -6.74 5.88 -5.93
N LYS A 114 -5.48 6.30 -5.83
CA LYS A 114 -4.44 5.80 -6.73
C LYS A 114 -3.98 4.39 -6.39
N TRP A 115 -4.12 3.94 -5.13
CA TRP A 115 -3.58 2.64 -4.70
C TRP A 115 -4.64 1.66 -4.19
N LEU A 116 -5.58 2.09 -3.36
CA LEU A 116 -6.54 1.15 -2.73
C LEU A 116 -7.66 0.76 -3.70
N TYR A 117 -8.23 1.73 -4.42
CA TYR A 117 -9.38 1.48 -5.29
C TYR A 117 -9.05 0.61 -6.50
N GLU A 118 -7.79 0.63 -6.95
CA GLU A 118 -7.29 -0.32 -7.95
C GLU A 118 -7.42 -1.78 -7.50
N GLY A 119 -7.34 -2.03 -6.18
CA GLY A 119 -7.60 -3.34 -5.60
C GLY A 119 -9.07 -3.75 -5.64
N GLU A 120 -10.00 -2.80 -5.49
CA GLU A 120 -11.43 -3.04 -5.62
C GLU A 120 -11.85 -3.31 -7.06
N ASP A 121 -11.30 -2.57 -8.02
CA ASP A 121 -11.58 -2.83 -9.42
C ASP A 121 -11.07 -4.19 -9.88
N ARG A 122 -9.95 -4.69 -9.30
CA ARG A 122 -9.55 -6.09 -9.52
C ARG A 122 -10.67 -7.03 -9.08
N ASN A 123 -11.28 -6.82 -7.91
CA ASN A 123 -12.39 -7.66 -7.43
C ASN A 123 -13.57 -7.61 -8.42
N ARG A 124 -13.88 -6.43 -9.00
CA ARG A 124 -14.96 -6.23 -9.98
C ARG A 124 -14.80 -7.07 -11.26
N THR A 125 -13.59 -7.54 -11.57
CA THR A 125 -13.37 -8.47 -12.70
C THR A 125 -13.82 -9.90 -12.42
N TYR A 126 -14.13 -10.25 -11.16
CA TYR A 126 -14.57 -11.58 -10.72
C TYR A 126 -16.07 -11.62 -10.41
N PHE A 127 -16.58 -10.61 -9.70
CA PHE A 127 -17.98 -10.43 -9.32
C PHE A 127 -18.24 -8.97 -8.94
N TRP A 128 -19.49 -8.57 -8.77
CA TRP A 128 -19.79 -7.20 -8.36
C TRP A 128 -19.29 -6.93 -6.94
N SER A 129 -18.39 -5.96 -6.77
CA SER A 129 -17.88 -5.52 -5.47
C SER A 129 -18.51 -4.18 -5.10
N THR A 130 -18.84 -3.96 -3.83
CA THR A 130 -19.29 -2.67 -3.32
C THR A 130 -18.70 -2.38 -1.96
N ALA A 131 -18.40 -1.12 -1.71
CA ALA A 131 -17.77 -0.66 -0.47
C ALA A 131 -18.66 0.43 0.15
N PRO A 132 -19.60 0.06 1.06
CA PRO A 132 -20.60 0.99 1.60
C PRO A 132 -20.00 2.24 2.25
N PHE A 133 -18.78 2.14 2.78
CA PHE A 133 -18.06 3.27 3.35
C PHE A 133 -17.79 4.39 2.32
N HIS A 134 -17.80 4.11 1.02
CA HIS A 134 -17.68 5.13 -0.02
C HIS A 134 -18.99 5.83 -0.37
N ALA A 135 -20.12 5.46 0.24
CA ALA A 135 -21.35 6.22 0.07
C ALA A 135 -21.12 7.68 0.50
N THR A 136 -21.35 8.63 -0.41
CA THR A 136 -21.04 10.05 -0.23
C THR A 136 -21.59 10.61 1.08
N GLN A 137 -22.82 10.25 1.45
CA GLN A 137 -23.45 10.67 2.70
C GLN A 137 -22.69 10.16 3.94
N LEU A 138 -22.33 8.88 3.96
CA LEU A 138 -21.57 8.29 5.07
C LEU A 138 -20.16 8.88 5.15
N PHE A 139 -19.50 9.06 4.01
CA PHE A 139 -18.19 9.70 3.93
C PHE A 139 -18.21 11.12 4.50
N HIS A 140 -19.13 11.97 4.05
CA HIS A 140 -19.27 13.33 4.57
C HIS A 140 -19.61 13.36 6.05
N TYR A 141 -20.53 12.51 6.49
CA TYR A 141 -20.88 12.42 7.91
C TYR A 141 -19.65 12.05 8.74
N ALA A 142 -18.94 11.01 8.34
CA ALA A 142 -17.78 10.54 9.08
C ALA A 142 -16.63 11.55 9.07
N LEU A 143 -16.39 12.27 7.97
CA LEU A 143 -15.38 13.34 7.96
C LEU A 143 -15.72 14.49 8.91
N ASN A 144 -17.00 14.83 9.06
CA ASN A 144 -17.46 15.85 9.99
C ASN A 144 -17.46 15.40 11.47
N CYS A 145 -17.29 14.11 11.76
CA CYS A 145 -17.11 13.67 13.14
C CYS A 145 -15.78 14.21 13.72
N PRO A 146 -15.78 14.81 14.92
CA PRO A 146 -14.55 15.25 15.57
C PRO A 146 -13.51 14.14 15.71
N ASP A 147 -12.25 14.43 15.41
CA ASP A 147 -11.19 13.41 15.40
C ASP A 147 -11.00 12.71 16.77
N GLN A 148 -11.27 13.42 17.88
CA GLN A 148 -11.24 12.86 19.23
C GLN A 148 -12.22 11.70 19.38
N GLN A 149 -13.34 11.71 18.64
CA GLN A 149 -14.29 10.62 18.61
C GLN A 149 -13.77 9.41 17.83
N LYS A 150 -12.92 9.62 16.83
CA LYS A 150 -12.33 8.57 15.99
C LYS A 150 -11.08 7.93 16.61
N ASN A 151 -10.45 8.60 17.57
CA ASN A 151 -9.21 8.16 18.21
C ASN A 151 -9.32 6.73 18.76
N LEU A 152 -8.24 5.96 18.63
CA LEU A 152 -8.17 4.56 19.06
C LEU A 152 -9.34 3.69 18.58
N PHE A 153 -9.84 3.95 17.36
CA PHE A 153 -10.97 3.24 16.76
C PHE A 153 -12.28 3.37 17.55
N ARG A 154 -12.43 4.41 18.38
CA ARG A 154 -13.60 4.55 19.27
C ARG A 154 -14.91 4.67 18.48
N LEU A 155 -14.97 5.58 17.50
CA LEU A 155 -16.15 5.72 16.63
C LEU A 155 -16.44 4.40 15.89
N TYR A 156 -15.43 3.80 15.27
CA TYR A 156 -15.59 2.54 14.53
C TYR A 156 -16.10 1.39 15.40
N HIS A 157 -15.61 1.27 16.64
CA HIS A 157 -16.08 0.25 17.59
C HIS A 157 -17.55 0.45 17.97
N GLN A 158 -17.95 1.70 18.28
CA GLN A 158 -19.34 2.01 18.62
C GLN A 158 -20.27 1.76 17.43
N PHE A 159 -19.84 2.13 16.23
CA PHE A 159 -20.56 1.82 15.01
C PHE A 159 -20.78 0.32 14.83
N LEU A 160 -19.74 -0.51 15.00
CA LEU A 160 -19.87 -1.96 14.89
C LEU A 160 -20.78 -2.54 15.98
N LEU A 161 -20.68 -2.08 17.23
CA LEU A 161 -21.55 -2.55 18.32
C LEU A 161 -23.03 -2.27 18.06
N LEU A 162 -23.34 -1.10 17.49
CA LEU A 162 -24.72 -0.74 17.13
C LEU A 162 -25.23 -1.55 15.93
N LEU A 163 -24.34 -1.93 15.02
CA LEU A 163 -24.69 -2.67 13.81
C LEU A 163 -24.88 -4.17 14.10
N SER A 164 -23.93 -4.80 14.80
CA SER A 164 -23.95 -6.23 15.11
C SER A 164 -22.90 -6.58 16.18
N SER A 165 -23.34 -7.28 17.24
CA SER A 165 -22.45 -7.82 18.27
C SER A 165 -21.39 -8.75 17.67
N ASP A 166 -21.79 -9.57 16.70
CA ASP A 166 -20.90 -10.55 16.07
C ASP A 166 -19.85 -9.86 15.21
N ALA A 167 -20.23 -8.81 14.47
CA ALA A 167 -19.29 -7.99 13.72
C ALA A 167 -18.27 -7.31 14.65
N SER A 168 -18.70 -6.85 15.84
CA SER A 168 -17.81 -6.25 16.83
C SER A 168 -16.81 -7.26 17.44
N ALA A 169 -17.17 -8.54 17.46
CA ALA A 169 -16.36 -9.64 17.98
C ALA A 169 -15.29 -10.14 16.99
N VAL A 170 -15.34 -9.72 15.72
CA VAL A 170 -14.37 -10.10 14.70
C VAL A 170 -12.96 -9.62 15.09
N ARG A 171 -12.02 -10.57 15.09
CA ARG A 171 -10.63 -10.29 15.47
C ARG A 171 -9.89 -9.61 14.32
N HIS A 172 -9.19 -8.53 14.64
CA HIS A 172 -8.37 -7.84 13.65
C HIS A 172 -7.09 -8.64 13.33
N ALA A 173 -6.84 -8.90 12.04
CA ALA A 173 -5.76 -9.77 11.57
C ALA A 173 -4.36 -9.46 12.13
N LYS A 174 -4.03 -8.18 12.41
CA LYS A 174 -2.69 -7.79 12.89
C LYS A 174 -2.43 -8.02 14.38
N TRP A 175 -3.46 -7.95 15.22
CA TRP A 175 -3.29 -8.02 16.68
C TRP A 175 -4.16 -9.10 17.34
N ASP A 176 -4.92 -9.84 16.53
CA ASP A 176 -5.71 -10.99 16.95
C ASP A 176 -6.57 -10.65 18.19
N ALA A 177 -7.34 -9.57 18.06
CA ALA A 177 -8.22 -9.09 19.12
C ALA A 177 -9.39 -8.32 18.50
N PRO A 178 -10.60 -8.44 19.06
CA PRO A 178 -11.71 -7.58 18.70
C PRO A 178 -11.38 -6.12 18.97
N ILE A 179 -11.93 -5.23 18.15
CA ILE A 179 -11.77 -3.79 18.32
C ILE A 179 -12.42 -3.38 19.65
N GLY A 180 -11.91 -2.34 20.31
CA GLY A 180 -12.46 -1.86 21.60
C GLY A 180 -11.93 -2.57 22.84
N THR A 181 -11.40 -3.79 22.71
CA THR A 181 -10.74 -4.52 23.82
C THR A 181 -9.48 -3.82 24.31
N VAL A 182 -9.06 -4.10 25.56
CA VAL A 182 -7.81 -3.59 26.13
C VAL A 182 -6.60 -4.02 25.29
N LYS A 183 -6.58 -5.27 24.81
CA LYS A 183 -5.53 -5.81 23.93
C LYS A 183 -5.42 -4.98 22.64
N ALA A 184 -6.52 -4.68 21.97
CA ALA A 184 -6.53 -3.85 20.76
C ALA A 184 -6.06 -2.41 21.05
N LYS A 185 -6.58 -1.78 22.13
CA LYS A 185 -6.17 -0.42 22.54
C LYS A 185 -4.67 -0.34 22.82
N LEU A 186 -4.10 -1.33 23.53
CA LEU A 186 -2.66 -1.41 23.79
C LEU A 186 -1.86 -1.61 22.50
N ALA A 187 -2.34 -2.45 21.57
CA ALA A 187 -1.69 -2.65 20.28
C ALA A 187 -1.61 -1.33 19.48
N VAL A 188 -2.71 -0.58 19.41
CA VAL A 188 -2.73 0.73 18.74
C VAL A 188 -1.83 1.74 19.44
N LYS A 189 -1.88 1.83 20.78
CA LYS A 189 -0.98 2.69 21.56
C LYS A 189 0.49 2.36 21.34
N LYS A 190 0.87 1.08 21.22
CA LYS A 190 2.24 0.67 20.88
C LYS A 190 2.66 1.18 19.49
N VAL A 191 1.77 1.12 18.50
CA VAL A 191 2.04 1.68 17.15
C VAL A 191 2.21 3.20 17.21
N ILE A 192 1.31 3.90 17.92
CA ILE A 192 1.39 5.36 18.12
C ILE A 192 2.71 5.74 18.81
N ALA A 193 3.05 5.07 19.92
CA ALA A 193 4.29 5.33 20.66
C ALA A 193 5.52 5.12 19.78
N ARG A 194 5.55 4.08 18.95
CA ARG A 194 6.64 3.84 18.01
C ARG A 194 6.76 4.91 16.93
N LYS A 195 5.64 5.42 16.41
CA LYS A 195 5.66 6.53 15.46
C LYS A 195 6.08 7.84 16.14
N LYS A 196 5.71 8.03 17.42
CA LYS A 196 6.03 9.22 18.22
C LYS A 196 7.50 9.27 18.65
N TYR A 197 8.05 8.20 19.20
CA TYR A 197 9.37 8.18 19.83
C TYR A 197 10.43 7.50 18.94
N LYS A 198 11.46 8.26 18.53
CA LYS A 198 12.53 7.78 17.62
C LYS A 198 13.30 6.58 18.20
N CYS A 199 13.54 6.55 19.51
CA CYS A 199 14.22 5.43 20.19
C CYS A 199 13.45 4.10 20.02
N LEU A 200 12.13 4.12 20.22
CA LEU A 200 11.26 2.96 20.04
C LEU A 200 11.20 2.52 18.57
N ALA A 201 11.20 3.47 17.64
CA ALA A 201 11.30 3.16 16.21
C ALA A 201 12.62 2.44 15.88
N LYS A 202 13.76 2.92 16.42
CA LYS A 202 15.09 2.30 16.23
C LYS A 202 15.13 0.87 16.78
N ILE A 203 14.70 0.67 18.03
CA ILE A 203 14.66 -0.66 18.67
C ILE A 203 13.81 -1.63 17.86
N TYR A 204 12.62 -1.20 17.43
CA TYR A 204 11.74 -2.04 16.62
C TYR A 204 12.35 -2.38 15.25
N ARG A 205 12.97 -1.41 14.57
CA ARG A 205 13.67 -1.64 13.29
C ARG A 205 14.79 -2.67 13.45
N LEU A 206 15.56 -2.61 14.53
CA LEU A 206 16.62 -3.59 14.82
C LEU A 206 16.05 -5.00 15.01
N ARG A 207 14.92 -5.13 15.72
CA ARG A 207 14.21 -6.42 15.87
C ARG A 207 13.69 -6.95 14.54
N LEU A 208 13.13 -6.09 13.69
CA LEU A 208 12.68 -6.49 12.36
C LEU A 208 13.83 -6.89 11.44
N LYS A 209 14.95 -6.15 11.42
CA LYS A 209 16.13 -6.50 10.63
C LYS A 209 16.68 -7.89 11.00
N LYS A 210 16.57 -8.29 12.27
CA LYS A 210 16.94 -9.64 12.72
C LYS A 210 15.98 -10.72 12.20
N LYS A 211 14.72 -10.37 11.94
CA LYS A 211 13.66 -11.30 11.47
C LYS A 211 13.53 -11.37 9.93
N ASN A 212 13.78 -10.25 9.24
CA ASN A 212 13.57 -10.10 7.79
C ASN A 212 14.85 -10.29 6.96
N LYS A 213 15.88 -10.95 7.50
CA LYS A 213 17.19 -11.12 6.84
C LYS A 213 17.24 -12.25 5.80
N LYS A 214 16.09 -12.75 5.33
CA LYS A 214 16.05 -13.73 4.24
C LYS A 214 15.66 -13.00 2.97
N ASN A 215 16.59 -12.94 2.01
CA ASN A 215 16.24 -12.66 0.63
C ASN A 215 15.22 -13.73 0.21
N ILE A 216 14.04 -13.27 -0.18
CA ILE A 216 12.94 -14.17 -0.55
C ILE A 216 13.18 -14.69 -1.98
N TYR A 217 13.77 -13.85 -2.84
CA TYR A 217 14.13 -14.24 -4.20
C TYR A 217 15.61 -14.56 -4.32
N THR A 218 15.90 -15.73 -4.86
CA THR A 218 17.23 -16.10 -5.34
C THR A 218 17.40 -15.61 -6.79
N PRO A 219 18.62 -15.51 -7.33
CA PRO A 219 18.84 -15.17 -8.74
C PRO A 219 18.07 -16.09 -9.70
N GLU A 220 17.85 -17.34 -9.31
CA GLU A 220 17.15 -18.34 -10.11
C GLU A 220 15.62 -18.17 -10.08
N ALA A 221 15.09 -17.30 -9.23
CA ALA A 221 13.65 -17.06 -9.13
C ALA A 221 13.13 -16.50 -10.46
N ILE A 222 11.97 -17.00 -10.90
CA ILE A 222 11.37 -16.64 -12.20
C ILE A 222 11.15 -15.13 -12.31
N ILE A 223 10.77 -14.46 -11.22
CA ILE A 223 10.59 -13.01 -11.21
C ILE A 223 11.89 -12.25 -11.56
N ILE A 224 13.04 -12.76 -11.13
CA ILE A 224 14.35 -12.16 -11.42
C ILE A 224 14.73 -12.41 -12.88
N ARG A 225 14.54 -13.64 -13.38
CA ARG A 225 14.76 -13.95 -14.80
C ARG A 225 13.87 -13.11 -15.72
N CYS A 226 12.60 -12.93 -15.36
CA CYS A 226 11.69 -12.10 -16.13
C CYS A 226 12.15 -10.62 -16.13
N LEU A 227 12.65 -10.09 -15.00
CA LEU A 227 13.23 -8.75 -14.95
C LEU A 227 14.45 -8.62 -15.88
N GLU A 228 15.31 -9.64 -15.90
CA GLU A 228 16.47 -9.74 -16.79
C GLU A 228 16.06 -9.74 -18.26
N GLU A 229 15.10 -10.59 -18.62
CA GLU A 229 14.56 -10.66 -19.98
C GLU A 229 13.89 -9.36 -20.41
N GLN A 230 13.13 -8.73 -19.52
CA GLN A 230 12.45 -7.45 -19.77
C GLN A 230 13.44 -6.34 -20.06
N ALA A 231 14.48 -6.20 -19.25
CA ALA A 231 15.53 -5.22 -19.51
C ALA A 231 16.30 -5.55 -20.78
N ALA A 232 16.58 -6.83 -21.05
CA ALA A 232 17.29 -7.25 -22.25
C ALA A 232 16.50 -6.92 -23.52
N GLY A 233 15.21 -7.26 -23.53
CA GLY A 233 14.31 -7.19 -24.68
C GLY A 233 13.61 -5.85 -24.91
N CYS A 234 13.51 -4.96 -23.92
CA CYS A 234 12.80 -3.69 -24.05
C CYS A 234 13.73 -2.48 -23.84
N ALA A 235 14.02 -1.76 -24.93
CA ALA A 235 14.92 -0.61 -24.91
C ALA A 235 14.44 0.52 -23.98
N ILE A 236 13.12 0.75 -23.90
CA ILE A 236 12.53 1.77 -23.04
C ILE A 236 12.81 1.50 -21.55
N ILE A 237 12.79 0.24 -21.12
CA ILE A 237 13.12 -0.14 -19.74
C ILE A 237 14.57 0.24 -19.41
N LYS A 238 15.51 0.00 -20.34
CA LYS A 238 16.92 0.41 -20.18
C LYS A 238 17.10 1.92 -20.14
N THR A 239 16.25 2.68 -20.83
CA THR A 239 16.27 4.15 -20.79
C THR A 239 15.73 4.68 -19.47
N LEU A 240 14.66 4.08 -18.93
CA LEU A 240 14.01 4.53 -17.71
C LEU A 240 14.70 4.04 -16.43
N PHE A 241 15.38 2.89 -16.49
CA PHE A 241 16.00 2.26 -15.33
C PHE A 241 17.46 1.89 -15.57
N ASN A 242 18.30 2.22 -14.59
CA ASN A 242 19.67 1.74 -14.49
C ASN A 242 19.68 0.25 -14.13
N CYS A 243 19.58 -0.59 -15.16
CA CYS A 243 19.52 -2.04 -15.02
C CYS A 243 20.81 -2.61 -14.41
N ASP A 244 21.98 -2.01 -14.69
CA ASP A 244 23.25 -2.43 -14.08
C ASP A 244 23.28 -2.20 -12.56
N TYR A 245 22.66 -1.11 -12.10
CA TYR A 245 22.46 -0.87 -10.68
C TYR A 245 21.50 -1.90 -10.08
N LEU A 246 20.38 -2.17 -10.75
CA LEU A 246 19.40 -3.16 -10.32
C LEU A 246 20.05 -4.54 -10.10
N TYR A 247 20.78 -5.08 -11.09
CA TYR A 247 21.37 -6.42 -10.98
C TYR A 247 22.46 -6.51 -9.92
N ARG A 248 23.37 -5.52 -9.86
CA ARG A 248 24.44 -5.50 -8.85
C ARG A 248 23.92 -5.41 -7.43
N ASN A 249 22.81 -4.72 -7.22
CA ASN A 249 22.27 -4.47 -5.89
C ASN A 249 21.05 -5.32 -5.57
N MET A 250 20.58 -6.19 -6.48
CA MET A 250 19.40 -7.05 -6.31
C MET A 250 19.32 -7.74 -4.93
N PRO A 251 20.42 -8.26 -4.34
CA PRO A 251 20.38 -8.88 -3.02
C PRO A 251 20.05 -7.93 -1.86
N GLU A 252 20.11 -6.61 -2.07
CA GLU A 252 19.76 -5.59 -1.07
C GLU A 252 18.29 -5.16 -1.13
N PHE A 253 17.60 -5.45 -2.24
CA PHE A 253 16.21 -5.09 -2.43
C PHE A 253 15.31 -6.01 -1.61
N ASN A 254 14.33 -5.41 -0.93
CA ASN A 254 13.31 -6.21 -0.28
C ASN A 254 12.28 -6.73 -1.30
N ARG A 255 11.53 -7.77 -0.92
CA ARG A 255 10.50 -8.39 -1.78
C ARG A 255 9.56 -7.39 -2.43
N VAL A 256 9.05 -6.41 -1.68
CA VAL A 256 8.07 -5.43 -2.18
C VAL A 256 8.70 -4.51 -3.24
N GLU A 257 9.99 -4.18 -3.09
CA GLU A 257 10.70 -3.39 -4.10
C GLU A 257 10.84 -4.18 -5.41
N ILE A 258 11.24 -5.46 -5.34
CA ILE A 258 11.34 -6.34 -6.52
C ILE A 258 9.98 -6.52 -7.19
N GLU A 259 8.94 -6.83 -6.41
CA GLU A 259 7.59 -7.03 -6.91
C GLU A 259 7.02 -5.75 -7.56
N ASN A 260 7.32 -4.57 -7.01
CA ASN A 260 6.94 -3.29 -7.62
C ASN A 260 7.70 -3.02 -8.92
N LEU A 261 9.02 -3.21 -8.93
CA LEU A 261 9.82 -3.05 -10.14
C LEU A 261 9.32 -3.98 -11.23
N PHE A 262 9.09 -5.24 -10.90
CA PHE A 262 8.55 -6.24 -11.81
C PHE A 262 7.19 -5.84 -12.38
N THR A 263 6.32 -5.25 -11.56
CA THR A 263 5.04 -4.73 -12.02
C THR A 263 5.23 -3.60 -13.03
N LEU A 264 6.13 -2.65 -12.75
CA LEU A 264 6.40 -1.51 -13.62
C LEU A 264 7.04 -1.94 -14.93
N THR A 265 8.08 -2.77 -14.88
CA THR A 265 8.77 -3.28 -16.08
C THR A 265 7.85 -4.12 -16.94
N SER A 266 7.00 -4.97 -16.34
CA SER A 266 6.02 -5.77 -17.10
C SER A 266 4.96 -4.90 -17.77
N ALA A 267 4.54 -3.80 -17.13
CA ALA A 267 3.60 -2.87 -17.74
C ALA A 267 4.26 -2.11 -18.91
N ILE A 268 5.46 -1.58 -18.71
CA ILE A 268 6.22 -0.88 -19.74
C ILE A 268 6.49 -1.81 -20.94
N GLU A 269 6.95 -3.03 -20.70
CA GLU A 269 7.19 -4.02 -21.76
C GLU A 269 5.93 -4.25 -22.59
N LEU A 270 4.78 -4.42 -21.93
CA LEU A 270 3.51 -4.67 -22.59
C LEU A 270 3.04 -3.49 -23.45
N PHE A 271 3.14 -2.26 -22.93
CA PHE A 271 2.61 -1.08 -23.62
C PHE A 271 3.58 -0.47 -24.63
N GLU A 272 4.87 -0.42 -24.30
CA GLU A 272 5.87 0.29 -25.10
C GLU A 272 6.64 -0.64 -26.04
N CYS A 273 6.76 -1.93 -25.69
CA CYS A 273 7.54 -2.91 -26.45
C CYS A 273 6.67 -4.00 -27.11
N GLY A 274 5.34 -3.95 -26.92
CA GLY A 274 4.37 -4.80 -27.63
C GLY A 274 4.46 -6.30 -27.31
N GLY A 275 5.15 -6.67 -26.24
CA GLY A 275 5.39 -8.06 -25.85
C GLY A 275 5.26 -8.29 -24.35
N SER A 276 5.37 -9.53 -23.90
CA SER A 276 5.40 -9.83 -22.48
C SER A 276 6.25 -11.06 -22.18
N SER A 277 7.40 -10.87 -21.54
CA SER A 277 8.27 -11.97 -21.13
C SER A 277 7.55 -12.92 -20.16
N LEU A 278 6.53 -12.44 -19.44
CA LEU A 278 5.62 -13.26 -18.64
C LEU A 278 4.95 -14.40 -19.43
N GLU A 279 4.69 -14.23 -20.73
CA GLU A 279 4.03 -15.26 -21.54
C GLU A 279 4.86 -16.53 -21.70
N LYS A 280 6.19 -16.41 -21.60
CA LYS A 280 7.10 -17.56 -21.63
C LYS A 280 7.07 -18.38 -20.35
N HIS A 281 6.56 -17.81 -19.27
CA HIS A 281 6.59 -18.38 -17.92
C HIS A 281 5.19 -18.64 -17.34
N VAL A 282 4.15 -18.71 -18.18
CA VAL A 282 2.74 -18.84 -17.72
C VAL A 282 2.50 -20.11 -16.91
N ASN A 283 3.27 -21.18 -17.19
CA ASN A 283 3.18 -22.46 -16.49
C ASN A 283 4.12 -22.55 -15.29
N ASP A 284 4.94 -21.53 -15.04
CA ASP A 284 5.93 -21.54 -13.98
C ASP A 284 5.35 -20.94 -12.69
N ILE A 285 5.76 -21.49 -11.54
CA ILE A 285 5.27 -21.05 -10.24
C ILE A 285 6.09 -19.82 -9.77
N PHE A 286 5.47 -18.64 -9.81
CA PHE A 286 6.02 -17.39 -9.24
C PHE A 286 5.90 -17.41 -7.70
N ILE A 287 6.73 -18.18 -7.00
CA ILE A 287 6.84 -18.13 -5.52
C ILE A 287 8.21 -17.58 -5.13
#